data_AF-A0A0Q0T377-F1
#
_entry.id   AF-A0A0Q0T377-F1
#
_cell.length_a   1.000
_cell.length_b   1.000
_cell.length_c   1.000
_cell.angle_alpha   90.00
_cell.angle_beta   90.00
_cell.angle_gamma   90.00
#
_symmetry.space_group_name_H-M   'P 1'
#
loop_
_entity.id
_entity.type
_entity.pdbx_description
1 polymer ?
#
loop_
_entity_poly.entity_id
_entity_poly.type
_entity_poly.pdbx_seq_one_letter_code
_entity_poly.pdbx_strand_id
1 'polypeptide(L)'
;MWTRPSLDNKVISEQIHIAEKMLQVAHDELKNERVQMDSALDGEMRAVAFIEFLERTDERRSALSPFHSVRDSYLSAGFGGVQADELDRYREYLNYVISHARAKEDEVRRLEGLVTLLEKDISQLQAVEGYEFGVTLQYFGVKNMWWGETALCTLDHYGFIHQRLNTPITSE
;
A
#
# COMPACT_ATOMS: atom_id res chain seq x y z
N MET A 1 -13.13 -46.73 -1.69
CA MET A 1 -11.76 -46.34 -2.13
C MET A 1 -11.66 -44.83 -1.93
N TRP A 2 -10.98 -44.38 -0.88
CA TRP A 2 -10.81 -42.94 -0.62
C TRP A 2 -9.61 -42.47 -1.44
N THR A 3 -9.84 -41.69 -2.49
CA THR A 3 -8.76 -41.04 -3.24
C THR A 3 -8.07 -40.05 -2.30
N ARG A 4 -6.79 -40.28 -1.99
CA ARG A 4 -5.97 -39.29 -1.29
C ARG A 4 -5.96 -38.01 -2.13
N PRO A 5 -6.18 -36.83 -1.53
CA PRO A 5 -5.88 -35.58 -2.22
C PRO A 5 -4.40 -35.60 -2.62
N SER A 6 -4.09 -35.52 -3.91
CA SER A 6 -2.73 -35.33 -4.39
C SER A 6 -2.52 -33.85 -4.64
N LEU A 7 -1.51 -33.26 -3.99
CA LEU A 7 -1.05 -31.93 -4.33
C LEU A 7 -0.14 -32.02 -5.56
N ASP A 8 -0.42 -31.25 -6.60
CA ASP A 8 0.47 -31.16 -7.76
C ASP A 8 1.54 -30.09 -7.49
N ASN A 9 2.70 -30.54 -7.01
CA ASN A 9 3.80 -29.64 -6.69
C ASN A 9 4.22 -28.79 -7.88
N LYS A 10 4.11 -29.31 -9.12
CA LYS A 10 4.46 -28.54 -10.32
C LYS A 10 3.54 -27.35 -10.51
N VAL A 11 2.23 -27.54 -10.29
CA VAL A 11 1.24 -26.46 -10.35
C VAL A 11 1.52 -25.41 -9.28
N ILE A 12 1.84 -25.83 -8.05
CA ILE A 12 2.18 -24.88 -6.96
C ILE A 12 3.44 -24.09 -7.27
N SER A 13 4.52 -24.73 -7.73
CA SER A 13 5.75 -24.02 -8.12
C SER A 13 5.50 -23.05 -9.28
N GLU A 14 4.67 -23.41 -10.26
CA GLU A 14 4.28 -22.50 -11.35
C GLU A 14 3.49 -21.29 -10.85
N GLN A 15 2.57 -21.48 -9.89
CA GLN A 15 1.83 -20.37 -9.26
C GLN A 15 2.75 -19.45 -8.45
N ILE A 16 3.70 -20.00 -7.69
CA ILE A 16 4.71 -19.22 -6.96
C ILE A 16 5.49 -18.33 -7.94
N HIS A 17 5.99 -18.90 -9.03
CA HIS A 17 6.75 -18.15 -10.03
C HIS A 17 5.95 -17.03 -10.69
N ILE A 18 4.65 -17.25 -10.94
CA ILE A 18 3.75 -16.22 -11.46
C ILE A 18 3.57 -15.10 -10.42
N ALA A 19 3.30 -15.46 -9.16
CA ALA A 19 3.11 -14.50 -8.08
C ALA A 19 4.39 -13.67 -7.82
N GLU A 20 5.57 -14.30 -7.86
CA GLU A 20 6.86 -13.61 -7.73
C GLU A 20 7.10 -12.59 -8.86
N LYS A 21 6.73 -12.94 -10.10
CA LYS A 21 6.78 -11.97 -11.21
C LYS A 21 5.81 -10.82 -11.02
N MET A 22 4.60 -11.09 -10.56
CA MET A 22 3.62 -10.04 -10.25
C MET A 22 4.13 -9.14 -9.13
N LEU A 23 4.75 -9.71 -8.09
CA LEU A 23 5.34 -8.98 -6.98
C LEU A 23 6.47 -8.06 -7.47
N GLN A 24 7.34 -8.55 -8.35
CA GLN A 24 8.40 -7.74 -8.94
C GLN A 24 7.83 -6.54 -9.72
N VAL A 25 6.82 -6.77 -10.58
CA VAL A 25 6.15 -5.69 -11.31
C VAL A 25 5.51 -4.68 -10.35
N ALA A 26 4.80 -5.15 -9.32
CA ALA A 26 4.19 -4.29 -8.33
C ALA A 26 5.21 -3.44 -7.56
N HIS A 27 6.40 -3.97 -7.27
CA HIS A 27 7.50 -3.19 -6.66
C HIS A 27 8.04 -2.12 -7.60
N ASP A 28 8.22 -2.44 -8.89
CA ASP A 28 8.71 -1.49 -9.89
C ASP A 28 7.69 -0.35 -10.11
N GLU A 29 6.40 -0.69 -10.17
CA GLU A 29 5.30 0.28 -10.20
C GLU A 29 5.28 1.15 -8.94
N LEU A 30 5.33 0.54 -7.75
CA LEU A 30 5.33 1.25 -6.48
C LEU A 30 6.50 2.25 -6.37
N LYS A 31 7.69 1.89 -6.87
CA LYS A 31 8.84 2.79 -6.90
C LYS A 31 8.57 4.02 -7.78
N ASN A 32 7.98 3.83 -8.96
CA ASN A 32 7.65 4.92 -9.86
C ASN A 32 6.54 5.81 -9.30
N GLU A 33 5.51 5.21 -8.71
CA GLU A 33 4.38 5.96 -8.14
C GLU A 33 4.79 6.76 -6.90
N ARG A 34 5.72 6.26 -6.08
CA ARG A 34 6.28 7.05 -4.97
C ARG A 34 6.97 8.33 -5.44
N VAL A 35 7.74 8.26 -6.53
CA VAL A 35 8.38 9.46 -7.12
C VAL A 35 7.32 10.45 -7.63
N GLN A 36 6.25 9.95 -8.25
CA GLN A 36 5.15 10.81 -8.70
C GLN A 36 4.39 11.44 -7.53
N MET A 37 4.14 10.68 -6.46
CA MET A 37 3.52 11.17 -5.23
C MET A 37 4.35 12.27 -4.59
N ASP A 38 5.65 12.07 -4.42
CA ASP A 38 6.56 13.09 -3.88
C ASP A 38 6.52 14.39 -4.72
N SER A 39 6.54 14.24 -6.04
CA SER A 39 6.42 15.38 -6.97
C SER A 39 5.08 16.11 -6.84
N ALA A 40 3.98 15.38 -6.62
CA ALA A 40 2.65 15.95 -6.43
C ALA A 40 2.53 16.69 -5.09
N LEU A 41 3.09 16.13 -4.01
CA LEU A 41 3.16 16.76 -2.68
C LEU A 41 3.99 18.05 -2.70
N ASP A 42 5.14 18.03 -3.39
CA ASP A 42 5.93 19.23 -3.64
C ASP A 42 5.15 20.27 -4.44
N GLY A 43 4.31 19.81 -5.39
CA GLY A 43 3.38 20.64 -6.14
C GLY A 43 2.35 21.33 -5.25
N GLU A 44 1.73 20.58 -4.33
CA GLU A 44 0.78 21.08 -3.33
C GLU A 44 1.44 22.15 -2.46
N MET A 45 2.62 21.86 -1.90
CA MET A 45 3.36 22.79 -1.05
C MET A 45 3.68 24.10 -1.78
N ARG A 46 4.13 24.03 -3.05
CA ARG A 46 4.38 25.23 -3.86
C ARG A 46 3.11 26.03 -4.12
N ALA A 47 1.99 25.36 -4.43
CA ALA A 47 0.72 26.02 -4.71
C ALA A 47 0.17 26.73 -3.46
N VAL A 48 0.23 26.07 -2.29
CA VAL A 48 -0.16 26.66 -1.00
C VAL A 48 0.67 27.89 -0.69
N ALA A 49 2.00 27.78 -0.76
CA ALA A 49 2.90 28.91 -0.49
C ALA A 49 2.69 30.07 -1.46
N PHE A 50 2.40 29.77 -2.73
CA PHE A 50 2.14 30.80 -3.73
C PHE A 50 0.83 31.54 -3.46
N ILE A 51 -0.25 30.85 -3.09
CA ILE A 51 -1.52 31.53 -2.75
C ILE A 51 -1.38 32.35 -1.48
N GLU A 52 -0.75 31.82 -0.44
CA GLU A 52 -0.46 32.60 0.78
C GLU A 52 0.33 33.86 0.42
N PHE A 53 1.31 33.74 -0.47
CA PHE A 53 2.01 34.89 -1.00
C PHE A 53 1.03 35.85 -1.69
N LEU A 54 0.20 35.42 -2.63
CA LEU A 54 -0.75 36.30 -3.33
C LEU A 54 -1.74 37.01 -2.39
N GLU A 55 -2.29 36.31 -1.40
CA GLU A 55 -3.26 36.84 -0.44
C GLU A 55 -2.66 37.96 0.43
N ARG A 56 -1.35 37.92 0.68
CA ARG A 56 -0.63 38.92 1.50
C ARG A 56 -0.15 40.14 0.71
N THR A 57 -0.65 40.34 -0.51
CA THR A 57 -0.26 41.49 -1.36
C THR A 57 -0.59 42.84 -0.73
N ASP A 58 -1.77 42.96 -0.11
CA ASP A 58 -2.18 44.21 0.55
C ASP A 58 -1.34 44.51 1.81
N GLU A 59 -1.00 43.47 2.59
CA GLU A 59 -0.10 43.60 3.74
C GLU A 59 1.26 44.14 3.31
N ARG A 60 1.85 43.55 2.25
CA ARG A 60 3.14 43.99 1.70
C ARG A 60 3.07 45.43 1.19
N ARG A 61 2.00 45.79 0.48
CA ARG A 61 1.79 47.16 -0.01
C ARG A 61 1.70 48.16 1.14
N SER A 62 0.98 47.82 2.20
CA SER A 62 0.86 48.63 3.41
C SER A 62 2.23 48.82 4.10
N ALA A 63 3.00 47.74 4.25
CA ALA A 63 4.34 47.77 4.84
C ALA A 63 5.32 48.66 4.06
N LEU A 64 5.19 48.74 2.74
CA LEU A 64 6.00 49.60 1.88
C LEU A 64 5.54 51.05 1.82
N SER A 65 4.38 51.39 2.38
CA SER A 65 3.79 52.75 2.33
C SER A 65 4.76 53.87 2.74
N PRO A 66 5.58 53.73 3.81
CA PRO A 66 6.55 54.76 4.22
C PRO A 66 7.71 54.98 3.25
N PHE A 67 7.97 54.04 2.31
CA PHE A 67 9.13 54.04 1.42
C PHE A 67 8.71 54.29 -0.04
N HIS A 68 8.31 55.52 -0.36
CA HIS A 68 7.66 55.86 -1.63
C HIS A 68 8.41 55.39 -2.89
N SER A 69 9.73 55.60 -3.00
CA SER A 69 10.50 55.16 -4.17
C SER A 69 10.56 53.63 -4.34
N VAL A 70 10.68 52.89 -3.23
CA VAL A 70 10.71 51.43 -3.22
C VAL A 70 9.33 50.87 -3.54
N ARG A 71 8.29 51.45 -2.93
CA ARG A 71 6.89 51.10 -3.21
C ARG A 71 6.57 51.32 -4.69
N ASP A 72 6.88 52.48 -5.24
CA ASP A 72 6.52 52.80 -6.63
C ASP A 72 7.24 51.88 -7.62
N SER A 73 8.52 51.54 -7.34
CA SER A 73 9.25 50.50 -8.09
C SER A 73 8.56 49.13 -7.99
N TYR A 74 8.20 48.69 -6.77
CA TYR A 74 7.50 47.42 -6.52
C TYR A 74 6.15 47.32 -7.24
N LEU A 75 5.35 48.40 -7.21
CA LEU A 75 4.07 48.47 -7.92
C LEU A 75 4.28 48.46 -9.44
N SER A 76 5.27 49.21 -9.95
CA SER A 76 5.57 49.27 -11.39
C SER A 76 6.05 47.93 -11.97
N ALA A 77 6.62 47.06 -11.13
CA ALA A 77 7.00 45.70 -11.47
C ALA A 77 5.82 44.71 -11.50
N GLY A 78 4.59 45.17 -11.26
CA GLY A 78 3.37 44.37 -11.36
C GLY A 78 2.89 43.76 -10.03
N PHE A 79 3.53 44.04 -8.91
CA PHE A 79 3.15 43.50 -7.59
C PHE A 79 2.10 44.35 -6.85
N GLY A 80 1.34 45.17 -7.59
CA GLY A 80 0.45 46.19 -7.02
C GLY A 80 -0.95 45.74 -6.64
N GLY A 81 -1.32 44.52 -6.98
CA GLY A 81 -2.62 43.92 -6.66
C GLY A 81 -2.85 42.66 -7.46
N VAL A 82 -3.46 41.67 -6.82
CA VAL A 82 -4.00 40.48 -7.47
C VAL A 82 -5.49 40.73 -7.61
N GLN A 83 -6.07 40.53 -8.79
CA GLN A 83 -7.51 40.70 -8.94
C GLN A 83 -8.25 39.57 -8.21
N ALA A 84 -9.46 39.85 -7.71
CA ALA A 84 -10.23 38.85 -6.97
C ALA A 84 -10.54 37.60 -7.83
N ASP A 85 -10.82 37.80 -9.12
CA ASP A 85 -11.07 36.72 -10.07
C ASP A 85 -9.80 35.90 -10.39
N GLU A 86 -8.63 36.54 -10.41
CA GLU A 86 -7.35 35.84 -10.53
C GLU A 86 -7.08 34.99 -9.28
N LEU A 87 -7.32 35.54 -8.09
CA LEU A 87 -7.14 34.82 -6.83
C LEU A 87 -8.07 33.60 -6.74
N ASP A 88 -9.31 33.73 -7.18
CA ASP A 88 -10.26 32.62 -7.22
C ASP A 88 -9.82 31.52 -8.19
N ARG A 89 -9.27 31.86 -9.37
CA ARG A 89 -8.67 30.86 -10.28
C ARG A 89 -7.48 30.14 -9.65
N TYR A 90 -6.65 30.85 -8.89
CA TYR A 90 -5.53 30.21 -8.19
C TYR A 90 -6.03 29.28 -7.08
N ARG A 91 -7.11 29.62 -6.36
CA ARG A 91 -7.75 28.72 -5.39
C ARG A 91 -8.32 27.47 -6.04
N GLU A 92 -8.96 27.59 -7.20
CA GLU A 92 -9.40 26.44 -7.99
C GLU A 92 -8.22 25.55 -8.39
N TYR A 93 -7.12 26.15 -8.86
CA TYR A 93 -5.90 25.42 -9.17
C TYR A 93 -5.32 24.71 -7.92
N LEU A 94 -5.30 25.35 -6.76
CA LEU A 94 -4.87 24.72 -5.52
C LEU A 94 -5.72 23.52 -5.16
N ASN A 95 -7.05 23.64 -5.25
CA ASN A 95 -7.95 22.51 -5.02
C ASN A 95 -7.65 21.34 -5.96
N TYR A 96 -7.37 21.64 -7.23
CA TYR A 96 -6.93 20.63 -8.19
C TYR A 96 -5.62 19.95 -7.77
N VAL A 97 -4.59 20.72 -7.38
CA VAL A 97 -3.29 20.16 -6.98
C VAL A 97 -3.41 19.33 -5.71
N ILE A 98 -4.16 19.79 -4.70
CA ILE A 98 -4.45 19.02 -3.48
C ILE A 98 -5.14 17.70 -3.86
N SER A 99 -6.18 17.75 -4.68
CA SER A 99 -6.89 16.54 -5.12
C SER A 99 -5.97 15.58 -5.87
N HIS A 100 -5.06 16.10 -6.69
CA HIS A 100 -4.09 15.29 -7.41
C HIS A 100 -3.08 14.61 -6.47
N ALA A 101 -2.55 15.34 -5.49
CA ALA A 101 -1.64 14.80 -4.49
C ALA A 101 -2.29 13.67 -3.67
N ARG A 102 -3.53 13.88 -3.22
CA ARG A 102 -4.30 12.84 -2.50
C ARG A 102 -4.55 11.60 -3.36
N ALA A 103 -4.89 11.78 -4.64
CA ALA A 103 -5.07 10.66 -5.55
C ALA A 103 -3.79 9.83 -5.71
N LYS A 104 -2.61 10.47 -5.73
CA LYS A 104 -1.33 9.77 -5.79
C LYS A 104 -0.96 9.05 -4.50
N GLU A 105 -1.26 9.63 -3.34
CA GLU A 105 -1.12 8.92 -2.06
C GLU A 105 -1.99 7.65 -2.00
N ASP A 106 -3.24 7.72 -2.47
CA ASP A 106 -4.14 6.58 -2.49
C ASP A 106 -3.69 5.49 -3.49
N GLU A 107 -3.12 5.88 -4.64
CA GLU A 107 -2.53 4.96 -5.62
C GLU A 107 -1.35 4.19 -5.02
N VAL A 108 -0.43 4.88 -4.34
CA VAL A 108 0.69 4.26 -3.60
C VAL A 108 0.16 3.30 -2.54
N ARG A 109 -0.80 3.72 -1.70
CA ARG A 109 -1.38 2.86 -0.65
C ARG A 109 -2.01 1.58 -1.22
N ARG A 110 -2.67 1.69 -2.37
CA ARG A 110 -3.26 0.52 -3.07
C ARG A 110 -2.17 -0.44 -3.54
N LEU A 111 -1.09 0.06 -4.12
CA LEU A 111 0.04 -0.76 -4.57
C LEU A 111 0.77 -1.43 -3.39
N GLU A 112 0.95 -0.74 -2.27
CA GLU A 112 1.47 -1.32 -1.04
C GLU A 112 0.60 -2.48 -0.55
N GLY A 113 -0.73 -2.30 -0.58
CA GLY A 113 -1.67 -3.37 -0.26
C GLY A 113 -1.56 -4.58 -1.18
N LEU A 114 -1.36 -4.37 -2.49
CA LEU A 114 -1.13 -5.44 -3.46
C LEU A 114 0.18 -6.19 -3.18
N VAL A 115 1.26 -5.47 -2.90
CA VAL A 115 2.57 -6.05 -2.53
C VAL A 115 2.42 -6.95 -1.29
N THR A 116 1.81 -6.45 -0.22
CA THR A 116 1.59 -7.24 1.01
C THR A 116 0.73 -8.48 0.75
N LEU A 117 -0.28 -8.38 -0.12
CA LEU A 117 -1.10 -9.53 -0.48
C LEU A 117 -0.30 -10.59 -1.23
N LEU A 118 0.52 -10.19 -2.20
CA LEU A 118 1.36 -11.09 -3.00
C LEU A 118 2.45 -11.75 -2.15
N GLU A 119 3.12 -11.00 -1.27
CA GLU A 119 4.09 -11.55 -0.32
C GLU A 119 3.45 -12.61 0.60
N LYS A 120 2.23 -12.34 1.08
CA LYS A 120 1.48 -13.29 1.89
C LYS A 120 1.11 -14.54 1.10
N ASP A 121 0.61 -14.39 -0.13
CA ASP A 121 0.23 -15.51 -0.99
C ASP A 121 1.42 -16.41 -1.33
N ILE A 122 2.55 -15.81 -1.74
CA ILE A 122 3.81 -16.52 -2.01
C ILE A 122 4.26 -17.29 -0.76
N SER A 123 4.25 -16.65 0.41
CA SER A 123 4.64 -17.30 1.67
C SER A 123 3.76 -18.52 1.99
N GLN A 124 2.45 -18.43 1.75
CA GLN A 124 1.53 -19.55 1.95
C GLN A 124 1.77 -20.68 0.94
N LEU A 125 1.98 -20.36 -0.33
CA LEU A 125 2.27 -21.34 -1.37
C LEU A 125 3.61 -22.05 -1.11
N GLN A 126 4.65 -21.33 -0.69
CA GLN A 126 5.94 -21.89 -0.28
C GLN A 126 5.80 -22.80 0.95
N ALA A 127 4.98 -22.41 1.94
CA ALA A 127 4.70 -23.27 3.08
C ALA A 127 4.05 -24.59 2.64
N VAL A 128 3.08 -24.53 1.72
CA VAL A 128 2.39 -25.69 1.14
C VAL A 128 3.33 -26.57 0.31
N GLU A 129 4.20 -25.99 -0.51
CA GLU A 129 5.21 -26.71 -1.29
C GLU A 129 6.19 -27.49 -0.39
N GLY A 130 6.51 -26.95 0.79
CA GLY A 130 7.35 -27.59 1.80
C GLY A 130 6.70 -28.74 2.57
N TYR A 131 5.38 -28.95 2.46
CA TYR A 131 4.70 -30.08 3.09
C TYR A 131 4.65 -31.30 2.15
N GLU A 132 5.36 -32.37 2.51
CA GLU A 132 5.14 -33.69 1.92
C GLU A 132 3.79 -34.23 2.42
N PHE A 133 2.74 -34.21 1.60
CA PHE A 133 1.43 -34.80 1.94
C PHE A 133 1.51 -36.34 1.98
N GLY A 134 2.09 -36.89 3.05
CA GLY A 134 2.26 -38.33 3.30
C GLY A 134 1.12 -39.01 4.08
N VAL A 135 0.28 -38.25 4.81
CA VAL A 135 -0.78 -38.79 5.67
C VAL A 135 -2.02 -37.91 5.58
N THR A 136 -3.19 -38.54 5.47
CA THR A 136 -4.51 -37.95 5.22
C THR A 136 -4.85 -36.77 6.14
N LEU A 137 -4.61 -35.53 5.68
CA LEU A 137 -5.16 -34.34 6.31
C LEU A 137 -6.60 -34.17 5.84
N GLN A 138 -7.57 -34.29 6.75
CA GLN A 138 -8.98 -34.03 6.46
C GLN A 138 -9.17 -32.52 6.27
N TYR A 139 -9.33 -32.12 5.01
CA TYR A 139 -9.57 -30.75 4.61
C TYR A 139 -11.00 -30.34 4.97
N PHE A 140 -11.18 -29.58 6.05
CA PHE A 140 -12.44 -28.89 6.33
C PHE A 140 -12.42 -27.53 5.62
N GLY A 141 -12.66 -27.53 4.31
CA GLY A 141 -12.84 -26.31 3.53
C GLY A 141 -14.25 -25.76 3.72
N VAL A 142 -14.39 -24.65 4.46
CA VAL A 142 -15.64 -23.88 4.47
C VAL A 142 -15.67 -22.99 3.23
N LYS A 143 -16.72 -23.13 2.43
CA LYS A 143 -16.96 -22.30 1.24
C LYS A 143 -17.02 -20.82 1.66
N ASN A 144 -16.25 -19.95 0.96
CA ASN A 144 -16.21 -18.48 1.07
C ASN A 144 -15.15 -17.84 1.99
N MET A 145 -14.14 -18.57 2.45
CA MET A 145 -12.97 -17.95 3.09
C MET A 145 -11.73 -18.11 2.21
N TRP A 146 -11.00 -17.01 1.99
CA TRP A 146 -9.67 -17.01 1.39
C TRP A 146 -8.78 -17.93 2.23
N TRP A 147 -7.72 -18.50 1.64
CA TRP A 147 -6.82 -19.50 2.23
C TRP A 147 -6.20 -19.14 3.61
N GLY A 148 -6.44 -17.93 4.12
CA GLY A 148 -5.81 -17.35 5.30
C GLY A 148 -6.38 -17.69 6.69
N GLU A 149 -7.40 -18.53 6.84
CA GLU A 149 -7.88 -18.93 8.20
C GLU A 149 -8.07 -20.45 8.43
N THR A 150 -8.05 -21.27 7.39
CA THR A 150 -8.38 -22.72 7.51
C THR A 150 -7.20 -23.68 7.35
N ALA A 151 -5.99 -23.19 7.09
CA ALA A 151 -4.81 -24.04 6.96
C ALA A 151 -4.14 -24.22 8.34
N LEU A 152 -4.17 -25.45 8.85
CA LEU A 152 -3.46 -25.96 10.05
C LEU A 152 -4.26 -25.90 11.36
N CYS A 153 -5.30 -26.74 11.46
CA CYS A 153 -5.74 -27.25 12.76
C CYS A 153 -5.10 -28.64 12.97
N THR A 154 -4.10 -28.73 13.83
CA THR A 154 -3.60 -30.02 14.32
C THR A 154 -4.63 -30.59 15.31
N LEU A 155 -5.14 -31.78 15.01
CA LEU A 155 -6.18 -32.44 15.82
C LEU A 155 -5.72 -32.83 17.25
N ASP A 156 -4.43 -32.67 17.57
CA ASP A 156 -3.85 -33.08 18.86
C ASP A 156 -4.26 -32.22 20.07
N HIS A 157 -5.03 -31.14 19.87
CA HIS A 157 -5.45 -30.25 20.97
C HIS A 157 -6.92 -30.40 21.41
N TYR A 158 -7.71 -31.28 20.79
CA TYR A 158 -9.02 -31.65 21.32
C TYR A 158 -8.91 -32.92 22.15
N GLY A 159 -8.92 -32.74 23.46
CA GLY A 159 -8.68 -33.76 24.47
C GLY A 159 -9.41 -35.08 24.22
N PHE A 160 -8.64 -36.10 23.86
CA PHE A 160 -8.90 -37.48 24.22
C PHE A 160 -7.69 -38.02 24.97
N ILE A 161 -7.85 -38.14 26.29
CA ILE A 161 -6.96 -38.88 27.16
C ILE A 161 -7.04 -40.35 26.72
N HIS A 162 -5.92 -40.92 26.28
CA HIS A 162 -5.68 -42.36 26.44
C HIS A 162 -4.45 -42.54 27.33
N GLN A 163 -4.71 -42.78 28.62
CA GLN A 163 -3.72 -43.34 29.54
C GLN A 163 -3.37 -44.78 29.12
N ARG A 164 -2.04 -45.03 29.07
CA ARG A 164 -1.24 -46.27 29.22
C ARG A 164 -1.88 -47.65 29.03
N LEU A 165 -1.11 -48.58 28.44
CA LEU A 165 -0.75 -49.87 29.08
C LEU A 165 0.37 -50.63 28.31
N ASN A 166 1.51 -50.78 29.01
CA ASN A 166 2.49 -51.88 29.09
C ASN A 166 3.38 -52.33 27.90
N THR A 167 4.67 -52.32 28.22
CA THR A 167 5.77 -53.15 27.70
C THR A 167 5.46 -54.64 27.62
N PRO A 168 6.20 -55.39 26.78
CA PRO A 168 6.67 -56.73 27.11
C PRO A 168 8.19 -56.76 27.34
N ILE A 169 8.58 -57.50 28.38
CA ILE A 169 9.92 -58.00 28.67
C ILE A 169 10.08 -59.36 27.99
N THR A 170 11.24 -59.64 27.37
CA THR A 170 12.13 -60.85 27.53
C THR A 170 13.27 -60.76 26.49
N SER A 171 14.54 -60.58 26.91
CA SER A 171 15.57 -61.56 27.31
C SER A 171 16.24 -62.32 26.16
N GLU A 172 17.46 -61.91 25.81
CA GLU A 172 18.73 -62.65 25.95
C GLU A 172 19.90 -61.66 25.97
#